data_AF-A0A838WL76-F1
#
_entry.id   AF-A0A838WL76-F1
#
_cell.length_a   1.000
_cell.length_b   1.000
_cell.length_c   1.000
_cell.angle_alpha   90.00
_cell.angle_beta   90.00
_cell.angle_gamma   90.00
#
_symmetry.space_group_name_H-M   'P 1'
#
loop_
_entity.id
_entity.type
_entity.pdbx_description
1 polymer ?
#
loop_
_entity_poly.entity_id
_entity_poly.type
_entity_poly.pdbx_seq_one_letter_code
_entity_poly.pdbx_strand_id
1 'polypeptide(L)'
;QEAFDLILANPPFAGSIDESSLDPALASLVSSKKTELLFLARFLTLLKPGGRAAVIVPEGVLFGSTKAHKQLRKHLLDDQRLDAVIKLPSGTFKPYSGVSTAILCFTRTDRGSTEDVWFYEVTADGLSLDDKRTPLLDAHMLGPTPTVRPRNSEVVDDNPDAATLTADQHKANNLPDVLARWQERTGAERQRTRTEQSFTVPAEEIREADYDLSMNRYKEIVFNAEDTRDPLEIIAEIKELDAEIAAGLNKLEVMLQEAK
;
A
#
# COMPACT_ATOMS: atom_id res chain seq x y z
N GLN A 1 8.04 34.17 -3.49
CA GLN A 1 8.47 32.84 -3.94
C GLN A 1 7.35 32.27 -4.79
N GLU A 2 7.65 31.72 -5.97
CA GLU A 2 6.63 31.04 -6.77
C GLU A 2 6.20 29.78 -6.02
N ALA A 3 4.91 29.67 -5.75
CA ALA A 3 4.30 28.55 -5.07
C ALA A 3 3.36 27.82 -6.03
N PHE A 4 3.21 26.50 -5.89
CA PHE A 4 2.50 25.64 -6.82
C PHE A 4 1.09 25.31 -6.33
N ASP A 5 0.17 25.12 -7.28
CA ASP A 5 -1.20 24.66 -7.01
C ASP A 5 -1.29 23.13 -6.91
N LEU A 6 -0.37 22.41 -7.59
CA LEU A 6 -0.30 20.95 -7.61
C LEU A 6 1.15 20.47 -7.64
N ILE A 7 1.46 19.47 -6.83
CA ILE A 7 2.73 18.73 -6.87
C ILE A 7 2.44 17.24 -7.05
N LEU A 8 3.00 16.63 -8.08
CA LEU A 8 3.01 15.18 -8.27
C LEU A 8 4.47 14.74 -8.27
N ALA A 9 4.85 13.86 -7.35
CA ALA A 9 6.27 13.53 -7.17
C ALA A 9 6.51 12.08 -6.78
N ASN A 10 7.60 11.52 -7.32
CA ASN A 10 8.23 10.29 -6.86
C ASN A 10 9.68 10.61 -6.42
N PRO A 11 9.87 11.23 -5.24
CA PRO A 11 11.20 11.57 -4.76
C PRO A 11 12.05 10.31 -4.50
N PRO A 12 13.39 10.40 -4.63
CA PRO A 12 14.28 9.27 -4.30
C PRO A 12 14.09 8.76 -2.86
N PHE A 13 13.98 7.44 -2.69
CA PHE A 13 13.63 6.79 -1.41
C PHE A 13 14.78 6.63 -0.42
N ALA A 14 16.02 6.92 -0.81
CA ALA A 14 17.17 6.77 0.06
C ALA A 14 18.18 7.88 -0.18
N GLY A 15 18.70 8.42 0.91
CA GLY A 15 19.66 9.52 0.89
C GLY A 15 19.75 10.20 2.24
N SER A 16 20.93 10.75 2.50
CA SER A 16 21.17 11.63 3.64
C SER A 16 21.86 12.87 3.13
N ILE A 17 21.46 14.04 3.62
CA ILE A 17 22.17 15.30 3.35
C ILE A 17 22.84 15.82 4.62
N ASP A 18 23.82 16.71 4.44
CA ASP A 18 24.43 17.41 5.57
C ASP A 18 23.49 18.48 6.11
N GLU A 19 23.36 18.56 7.43
CA GLU A 19 22.49 19.51 8.12
C GLU A 19 22.90 20.96 7.85
N SER A 20 24.19 21.20 7.62
CA SER A 20 24.73 22.53 7.28
C SER A 20 24.20 23.07 5.95
N SER A 21 23.70 22.19 5.07
CA SER A 21 23.17 22.53 3.75
C SER A 21 21.64 22.69 3.72
N LEU A 22 20.96 22.47 4.84
CA LEU A 22 19.50 22.56 4.94
C LEU A 22 19.03 24.01 4.94
N ASP A 23 18.01 24.28 4.12
CA ASP A 23 17.24 25.52 4.19
C ASP A 23 16.62 25.64 5.60
N PRO A 24 16.88 26.75 6.34
CA PRO A 24 16.33 26.96 7.69
C PRO A 24 14.80 26.81 7.77
N ALA A 25 14.08 27.14 6.68
CA ALA A 25 12.63 26.96 6.63
C ALA A 25 12.22 25.48 6.73
N LEU A 26 13.00 24.56 6.16
CA LEU A 26 12.76 23.12 6.24
C LEU A 26 13.08 22.55 7.62
N ALA A 27 14.17 23.03 8.23
CA ALA A 27 14.60 22.58 9.55
C ALA A 27 13.54 22.88 10.64
N SER A 28 12.72 23.92 10.44
CA SER A 28 11.61 24.26 11.34
C SER A 28 10.44 23.27 11.30
N LEU A 29 10.20 22.63 10.15
CA LEU A 29 9.12 21.66 9.95
C LEU A 29 9.54 20.25 10.40
N VAL A 30 10.74 19.82 10.00
CA VAL A 30 11.27 18.49 10.33
C VAL A 30 12.78 18.56 10.54
N SER A 31 13.23 18.16 11.73
CA SER A 31 14.66 17.97 12.00
C SER A 31 15.09 16.56 11.57
N SER A 32 15.57 16.42 10.33
CA SER A 32 16.02 15.16 9.75
C SER A 32 17.11 15.37 8.71
N LYS A 33 17.99 14.36 8.56
CA LYS A 33 18.91 14.25 7.41
C LYS A 33 18.37 13.37 6.29
N LYS A 34 17.31 12.57 6.57
CA LYS A 34 16.72 11.64 5.60
C LYS A 34 15.98 12.41 4.51
N THR A 35 16.39 12.22 3.27
CA THR A 35 15.86 12.95 2.10
C THR A 35 14.36 12.77 1.91
N GLU A 36 13.83 11.57 2.17
CA GLU A 36 12.40 11.25 2.05
C GLU A 36 11.49 12.18 2.89
N LEU A 37 11.90 12.48 4.13
CA LEU A 37 11.15 13.39 5.02
C LEU A 37 11.34 14.84 4.60
N LEU A 38 12.53 15.19 4.15
CA LEU A 38 12.87 16.54 3.71
C LEU A 38 12.15 16.93 2.42
N PHE A 39 11.94 16.00 1.50
CA PHE A 39 11.15 16.24 0.29
C PHE A 39 9.70 16.58 0.62
N LEU A 40 9.07 15.83 1.53
CA LEU A 40 7.70 16.15 1.98
C LEU A 40 7.62 17.51 2.66
N ALA A 41 8.55 17.82 3.56
CA ALA A 41 8.64 19.15 4.17
C ALA A 41 8.83 20.24 3.09
N ARG A 42 9.65 19.97 2.06
CA ARG A 42 9.86 20.91 0.96
C ARG A 42 8.61 21.12 0.14
N PHE A 43 7.87 20.07 -0.21
CA PHE A 43 6.63 20.19 -0.97
C PHE A 43 5.61 21.05 -0.23
N LEU A 44 5.49 20.92 1.10
CA LEU A 44 4.65 21.83 1.89
C LEU A 44 5.05 23.30 1.74
N THR A 45 6.36 23.62 1.81
CA THR A 45 6.82 25.01 1.63
C THR A 45 6.59 25.55 0.21
N LEU A 46 6.56 24.65 -0.79
CA LEU A 46 6.39 24.99 -2.20
C LEU A 46 4.92 25.09 -2.61
N LEU A 47 3.98 24.49 -1.89
CA LEU A 47 2.55 24.60 -2.17
C LEU A 47 2.00 25.95 -1.72
N LYS A 48 1.07 26.51 -2.48
CA LYS A 48 0.19 27.59 -1.99
C LYS A 48 -0.78 27.02 -0.93
N PRO A 49 -1.33 27.83 -0.01
CA PRO A 49 -2.54 27.45 0.71
C PRO A 49 -3.65 27.07 -0.28
N GLY A 50 -4.28 25.90 -0.07
CA GLY A 50 -5.21 25.26 -1.00
C GLY A 50 -4.55 24.38 -2.08
N GLY A 51 -3.24 24.45 -2.24
CA GLY A 51 -2.46 23.62 -3.16
C GLY A 51 -2.42 22.15 -2.69
N ARG A 52 -2.36 21.22 -3.64
CA ARG A 52 -2.47 19.78 -3.40
C ARG A 52 -1.20 19.04 -3.79
N ALA A 53 -0.93 17.93 -3.14
CA ALA A 53 0.14 17.03 -3.53
C ALA A 53 -0.30 15.57 -3.52
N ALA A 54 0.27 14.79 -4.45
CA ALA A 54 0.28 13.33 -4.41
C ALA A 54 1.73 12.87 -4.56
N VAL A 55 2.27 12.27 -3.49
CA VAL A 55 3.70 11.97 -3.38
C VAL A 55 3.91 10.51 -3.04
N ILE A 56 4.71 9.82 -3.83
CA ILE A 56 5.13 8.45 -3.53
C ILE A 56 6.21 8.49 -2.45
N VAL A 57 6.04 7.69 -1.40
CA VAL A 57 6.96 7.58 -0.27
C VAL A 57 7.22 6.11 0.07
N PRO A 58 8.40 5.76 0.61
CA PRO A 58 8.59 4.44 1.18
C PRO A 58 7.69 4.27 2.41
N GLU A 59 7.18 3.07 2.63
CA GLU A 59 6.20 2.80 3.69
C GLU A 59 6.71 3.16 5.09
N GLY A 60 8.04 3.12 5.30
CA GLY A 60 8.68 3.56 6.54
C GLY A 60 8.36 5.00 6.95
N VAL A 61 8.00 5.88 6.01
CA VAL A 61 7.53 7.23 6.32
C VAL A 61 6.23 7.19 7.14
N LEU A 62 5.37 6.20 6.88
CA LEU A 62 4.04 6.06 7.47
C LEU A 62 4.06 5.64 8.95
N PHE A 63 5.04 4.85 9.36
CA PHE A 63 5.09 4.26 10.71
C PHE A 63 6.43 4.45 11.44
N GLY A 64 7.42 5.09 10.81
CA GLY A 64 8.74 5.31 11.39
C GLY A 64 8.66 5.95 12.78
N SER A 65 9.43 5.43 13.73
CA SER A 65 9.31 5.77 15.16
C SER A 65 10.17 6.96 15.60
N THR A 66 11.07 7.46 14.74
CA THR A 66 11.92 8.60 15.12
C THR A 66 11.09 9.87 15.29
N LYS A 67 11.57 10.80 16.11
CA LYS A 67 10.90 12.09 16.36
C LYS A 67 10.54 12.82 15.06
N ALA A 68 11.46 12.83 14.09
CA ALA A 68 11.26 13.47 12.79
C ALA A 68 10.10 12.88 11.98
N HIS A 69 9.96 11.55 11.99
CA HIS A 69 8.86 10.85 11.30
C HIS A 69 7.52 11.21 11.94
N LYS A 70 7.42 11.10 13.27
CA LYS A 70 6.21 11.46 14.00
C LYS A 70 5.85 12.93 13.82
N GLN A 71 6.83 13.82 13.89
CA GLN A 71 6.63 15.26 13.66
C GLN A 71 6.07 15.55 12.27
N LEU A 72 6.61 14.90 11.23
CA LEU A 72 6.10 15.07 9.87
C LEU A 72 4.66 14.59 9.73
N ARG A 73 4.34 13.39 10.22
CA ARG A 73 2.97 12.85 10.15
C ARG A 73 1.99 13.68 10.96
N LYS A 74 2.40 14.13 12.13
CA LYS A 74 1.64 15.09 12.94
C LYS A 74 1.36 16.38 12.16
N HIS A 75 2.37 16.96 11.54
CA HIS A 75 2.19 18.18 10.75
C HIS A 75 1.24 17.97 9.56
N LEU A 76 1.36 16.84 8.85
CA LEU A 76 0.45 16.48 7.75
C LEU A 76 -1.00 16.30 8.22
N LEU A 77 -1.21 15.68 9.39
CA LEU A 77 -2.54 15.41 9.92
C LEU A 77 -3.19 16.64 10.56
N ASP A 78 -2.46 17.34 11.43
CA ASP A 78 -2.99 18.38 12.32
C ASP A 78 -2.94 19.78 11.71
N ASP A 79 -1.90 20.11 10.96
CA ASP A 79 -1.71 21.47 10.44
C ASP A 79 -2.19 21.59 8.98
N GLN A 80 -2.33 20.46 8.29
CA GLN A 80 -2.72 20.38 6.88
C GLN A 80 -4.01 19.56 6.71
N ARG A 81 -4.37 19.22 5.47
CA ARG A 81 -5.41 18.22 5.19
C ARG A 81 -4.76 16.99 4.58
N LEU A 82 -4.69 15.90 5.32
CA LEU A 82 -4.28 14.61 4.78
C LEU A 82 -5.50 13.92 4.18
N ASP A 83 -5.59 13.91 2.86
CA ASP A 83 -6.77 13.40 2.14
C ASP A 83 -6.76 11.87 2.05
N ALA A 84 -5.59 11.24 1.82
CA ALA A 84 -5.47 9.78 1.75
C ALA A 84 -4.05 9.22 1.90
N VAL A 85 -4.02 7.93 2.19
CA VAL A 85 -2.86 7.04 2.10
C VAL A 85 -3.22 5.85 1.20
N ILE A 86 -2.59 5.77 0.02
CA ILE A 86 -2.81 4.66 -0.91
C ILE A 86 -1.59 3.74 -0.84
N LYS A 87 -1.75 2.57 -0.24
CA LYS A 87 -0.69 1.57 -0.12
C LYS A 87 -0.46 0.88 -1.46
N LEU A 88 0.78 0.79 -1.90
CA LEU A 88 1.21 0.09 -3.11
C LEU A 88 1.89 -1.23 -2.74
N PRO A 89 1.77 -2.29 -3.56
CA PRO A 89 2.37 -3.57 -3.24
C PRO A 89 3.90 -3.51 -3.38
N SER A 90 4.59 -4.35 -2.60
CA SER A 90 6.02 -4.56 -2.80
C SER A 90 6.26 -5.12 -4.21
N GLY A 91 7.24 -4.57 -4.91
CA GLY A 91 7.49 -4.91 -6.32
C GLY A 91 6.95 -3.92 -7.35
N THR A 92 6.13 -2.94 -6.94
CA THR A 92 5.68 -1.83 -7.82
C THR A 92 6.82 -1.05 -8.46
N PHE A 93 8.02 -1.05 -7.85
CA PHE A 93 9.21 -0.37 -8.38
C PHE A 93 10.35 -1.33 -8.74
N LYS A 94 10.10 -2.64 -8.83
CA LYS A 94 11.09 -3.59 -9.33
C LYS A 94 11.40 -3.34 -10.82
N PRO A 95 12.62 -3.64 -11.28
CA PRO A 95 13.74 -4.23 -10.52
C PRO A 95 14.54 -3.21 -9.68
N TYR A 96 14.20 -1.91 -9.73
CA TYR A 96 14.98 -0.85 -9.08
C TYR A 96 14.86 -0.88 -7.55
N SER A 97 13.69 -1.21 -7.01
CA SER A 97 13.44 -1.29 -5.58
C SER A 97 12.38 -2.34 -5.25
N GLY A 98 12.67 -3.17 -4.23
CA GLY A 98 11.69 -4.07 -3.62
C GLY A 98 10.95 -3.46 -2.43
N VAL A 99 11.26 -2.21 -2.06
CA VAL A 99 10.65 -1.52 -0.92
C VAL A 99 9.16 -1.29 -1.19
N SER A 100 8.32 -1.58 -0.20
CA SER A 100 6.90 -1.23 -0.22
C SER A 100 6.74 0.29 -0.13
N THR A 101 5.78 0.83 -0.87
CA THR A 101 5.59 2.27 -1.01
C THR A 101 4.13 2.64 -0.82
N ALA A 102 3.86 3.92 -0.60
CA ALA A 102 2.51 4.45 -0.58
C ALA A 102 2.47 5.82 -1.27
N ILE A 103 1.28 6.22 -1.69
CA ILE A 103 1.00 7.58 -2.16
C ILE A 103 0.33 8.34 -1.03
N LEU A 104 0.95 9.43 -0.59
CA LEU A 104 0.35 10.40 0.32
C LEU A 104 -0.33 11.48 -0.50
N CYS A 105 -1.64 11.64 -0.31
CA CYS A 105 -2.43 12.71 -0.90
C CYS A 105 -2.75 13.75 0.18
N PHE A 106 -2.30 14.99 0.02
CA PHE A 106 -2.57 16.04 1.01
C PHE A 106 -2.77 17.42 0.37
N THR A 107 -3.47 18.28 1.08
CA THR A 107 -3.70 19.68 0.72
C THR A 107 -3.08 20.58 1.79
N ARG A 108 -2.32 21.60 1.36
CA ARG A 108 -1.80 22.60 2.29
C ARG A 108 -2.94 23.52 2.74
N THR A 109 -3.13 23.68 4.04
CA THR A 109 -4.17 24.56 4.62
C THR A 109 -3.65 25.49 5.71
N ASP A 110 -2.51 25.15 6.33
CA ASP A 110 -1.87 25.88 7.44
C ASP A 110 -2.78 26.13 8.68
N ARG A 111 -3.92 25.42 8.76
CA ARG A 111 -4.91 25.57 9.85
C ARG A 111 -5.49 24.25 10.35
N GLY A 112 -5.12 23.13 9.73
CA GLY A 112 -5.73 21.83 9.98
C GLY A 112 -7.14 21.72 9.41
N SER A 113 -7.41 20.64 8.69
CA SER A 113 -8.79 20.31 8.27
C SER A 113 -8.99 18.82 7.99
N THR A 114 -8.11 17.97 8.52
CA THR A 114 -8.27 16.51 8.41
C THR A 114 -9.34 16.04 9.40
N GLU A 115 -10.48 15.61 8.87
CA GLU A 115 -11.53 14.92 9.64
C GLU A 115 -11.31 13.41 9.59
N ASP A 116 -11.19 12.88 8.38
CA ASP A 116 -10.94 11.47 8.09
C ASP A 116 -9.80 11.36 7.07
N VAL A 117 -9.04 10.28 7.13
CA VAL A 117 -8.06 9.90 6.12
C VAL A 117 -8.57 8.67 5.39
N TRP A 118 -8.64 8.74 4.06
CA TRP A 118 -9.02 7.60 3.24
C TRP A 118 -7.83 6.67 2.99
N PHE A 119 -8.00 5.39 3.28
CA PHE A 119 -7.02 4.35 3.03
C PHE A 119 -7.48 3.46 1.89
N TYR A 120 -6.55 3.10 1.02
CA TYR A 120 -6.78 2.13 -0.05
C TYR A 120 -5.58 1.20 -0.20
N GLU A 121 -5.81 -0.11 -0.30
CA GLU A 121 -4.77 -1.11 -0.58
C GLU A 121 -4.77 -1.53 -2.06
N VAL A 122 -3.75 -1.10 -2.79
CA VAL A 122 -3.44 -1.66 -4.11
C VAL A 122 -2.70 -2.98 -3.88
N THR A 123 -3.25 -4.07 -4.42
CA THR A 123 -2.61 -5.39 -4.43
C THR A 123 -1.97 -5.70 -5.78
N ALA A 124 -2.45 -5.08 -6.86
CA ALA A 124 -1.90 -5.26 -8.20
C ALA A 124 -2.05 -3.97 -9.05
N ASP A 125 -1.00 -3.62 -9.80
CA ASP A 125 -0.93 -2.39 -10.62
C ASP A 125 -1.01 -2.64 -12.13
N GLY A 126 -1.36 -3.86 -12.54
CA GLY A 126 -1.42 -4.30 -13.93
C GLY A 126 -0.18 -5.07 -14.40
N LEU A 127 0.91 -5.06 -13.63
CA LEU A 127 2.14 -5.79 -13.95
C LEU A 127 2.44 -6.86 -12.87
N SER A 128 3.22 -7.89 -13.23
CA SER A 128 3.79 -8.81 -12.25
C SER A 128 4.64 -8.04 -11.24
N LEU A 129 4.67 -8.49 -9.98
CA LEU A 129 5.45 -7.87 -8.90
C LEU A 129 6.85 -8.48 -8.76
N ASP A 130 7.32 -9.16 -9.82
CA ASP A 130 8.67 -9.69 -9.94
C ASP A 130 9.59 -8.73 -10.72
N ASP A 131 10.86 -9.09 -10.87
CA ASP A 131 11.85 -8.22 -11.51
C ASP A 131 11.58 -7.99 -13.00
N LYS A 132 10.73 -8.83 -13.62
CA LYS A 132 10.39 -8.73 -15.04
C LYS A 132 9.30 -7.70 -15.31
N ARG A 133 8.42 -7.41 -14.34
CA ARG A 133 7.28 -6.48 -14.48
C ARG A 133 6.47 -6.73 -15.75
N THR A 134 6.09 -7.99 -15.96
CA THR A 134 5.37 -8.44 -17.16
C THR A 134 3.91 -7.99 -17.07
N PRO A 135 3.33 -7.41 -18.13
CA PRO A 135 1.90 -7.09 -18.18
C PRO A 135 1.01 -8.30 -17.92
N LEU A 136 -0.01 -8.11 -17.07
CA LEU A 136 -0.98 -9.13 -16.71
C LEU A 136 -2.28 -9.04 -17.51
N LEU A 137 -2.51 -7.90 -18.18
CA LEU A 137 -3.64 -7.62 -19.04
C LEU A 137 -3.15 -7.01 -20.36
N ASP A 138 -4.03 -6.97 -21.36
CA ASP A 138 -3.76 -6.26 -22.60
C ASP A 138 -3.48 -4.77 -22.36
N ALA A 139 -2.62 -4.17 -23.17
CA ALA A 139 -2.14 -2.80 -22.98
C ALA A 139 -3.25 -1.75 -22.79
N HIS A 140 -4.37 -1.91 -23.49
CA HIS A 140 -5.53 -1.00 -23.43
C HIS A 140 -6.38 -1.15 -22.14
N MET A 141 -6.10 -2.18 -21.34
CA MET A 141 -6.75 -2.50 -20.06
C MET A 141 -5.84 -2.20 -18.84
N LEU A 142 -4.61 -1.73 -19.09
CA LEU A 142 -3.65 -1.35 -18.05
C LEU A 142 -3.84 0.11 -17.61
N GLY A 143 -3.28 0.44 -16.46
CA GLY A 143 -3.35 1.78 -15.90
C GLY A 143 -4.73 2.11 -15.31
N PRO A 144 -4.96 3.39 -14.94
CA PRO A 144 -6.18 3.81 -14.24
C PRO A 144 -7.39 4.03 -15.16
N THR A 145 -7.21 4.04 -16.48
CA THR A 145 -8.26 4.36 -17.47
C THR A 145 -8.31 3.32 -18.59
N PRO A 146 -8.72 2.08 -18.28
CA PRO A 146 -8.87 1.03 -19.27
C PRO A 146 -9.95 1.40 -20.28
N THR A 147 -9.83 0.86 -21.48
CA THR A 147 -10.69 1.19 -22.62
C THR A 147 -11.30 -0.08 -23.21
N VAL A 148 -12.45 0.02 -23.88
CA VAL A 148 -13.12 -1.15 -24.48
C VAL A 148 -12.40 -1.73 -25.70
N ARG A 149 -11.49 -0.95 -26.28
CA ARG A 149 -10.62 -1.34 -27.39
C ARG A 149 -9.32 -0.53 -27.37
N PRO A 150 -8.24 -1.01 -28.00
CA PRO A 150 -7.03 -0.23 -28.18
C PRO A 150 -7.26 1.10 -28.91
N ARG A 151 -6.46 2.11 -28.60
CA ARG A 151 -6.40 3.35 -29.38
C ARG A 151 -5.77 3.08 -30.73
N ASN A 152 -6.41 3.58 -31.77
CA ASN A 152 -5.91 3.55 -33.14
C ASN A 152 -5.10 4.83 -33.40
N SER A 153 -3.79 4.68 -33.56
CA SER A 153 -2.87 5.78 -33.85
C SER A 153 -3.08 6.43 -35.22
N GLU A 154 -3.80 5.79 -36.13
CA GLU A 154 -4.11 6.34 -37.46
C GLU A 154 -5.32 7.29 -37.44
N VAL A 155 -6.11 7.28 -36.36
CA VAL A 155 -7.31 8.11 -36.21
C VAL A 155 -6.97 9.29 -35.30
N VAL A 156 -7.12 10.51 -35.82
CA VAL A 156 -6.97 11.75 -35.04
C VAL A 156 -8.01 11.77 -33.93
N ASP A 157 -7.59 12.07 -32.70
CA ASP A 157 -8.42 12.13 -31.50
C ASP A 157 -9.19 10.83 -31.18
N ASP A 158 -8.62 9.66 -31.51
CA ASP A 158 -9.22 8.40 -31.11
C ASP A 158 -9.26 8.24 -29.58
N ASN A 159 -10.47 8.37 -29.03
CA ASN A 159 -10.75 8.26 -27.62
C ASN A 159 -11.80 7.14 -27.40
N PRO A 160 -11.35 5.87 -27.30
CA PRO A 160 -12.25 4.76 -27.05
C PRO A 160 -13.00 4.93 -25.72
N ASP A 161 -14.20 4.35 -25.64
CA ASP A 161 -14.98 4.35 -24.41
C ASP A 161 -14.23 3.66 -23.25
N ALA A 162 -14.46 4.15 -22.03
CA ALA A 162 -13.91 3.55 -20.83
C ALA A 162 -14.45 2.13 -20.62
N ALA A 163 -13.56 1.21 -20.26
CA ALA A 163 -13.95 -0.14 -19.86
C ALA A 163 -14.08 -0.24 -18.34
N THR A 164 -14.95 -1.12 -17.89
CA THR A 164 -14.99 -1.56 -16.49
C THR A 164 -14.33 -2.93 -16.41
N LEU A 165 -13.33 -3.07 -15.54
CA LEU A 165 -12.66 -4.35 -15.33
C LEU A 165 -13.62 -5.34 -14.65
N THR A 166 -13.55 -6.60 -15.07
CA THR A 166 -14.23 -7.70 -14.35
C THR A 166 -13.58 -7.95 -12.99
N ALA A 167 -14.24 -8.69 -12.11
CA ALA A 167 -13.68 -9.05 -10.80
C ALA A 167 -12.34 -9.80 -10.91
N ASP A 168 -12.15 -10.63 -11.94
CA ASP A 168 -10.88 -11.32 -12.17
C ASP A 168 -9.81 -10.38 -12.74
N GLN A 169 -10.17 -9.46 -13.62
CA GLN A 169 -9.23 -8.45 -14.13
C GLN A 169 -8.82 -7.45 -13.03
N HIS A 170 -9.72 -7.14 -12.09
CA HIS A 170 -9.42 -6.31 -10.92
C HIS A 170 -8.32 -6.94 -10.05
N LYS A 171 -8.26 -8.27 -9.93
CA LYS A 171 -7.15 -8.95 -9.23
C LYS A 171 -5.78 -8.66 -9.86
N ALA A 172 -5.76 -8.31 -11.15
CA ALA A 172 -4.54 -7.97 -11.89
C ALA A 172 -4.26 -6.45 -11.94
N ASN A 173 -5.28 -5.59 -11.90
CA ASN A 173 -5.11 -4.13 -11.97
C ASN A 173 -6.17 -3.40 -11.12
N ASN A 174 -5.77 -2.86 -9.97
CA ASN A 174 -6.67 -2.10 -9.10
C ASN A 174 -6.74 -0.60 -9.42
N LEU A 175 -5.86 -0.07 -10.26
CA LEU A 175 -5.75 1.38 -10.51
C LEU A 175 -7.07 2.03 -10.97
N PRO A 176 -7.93 1.38 -11.78
CA PRO A 176 -9.23 1.94 -12.13
C PRO A 176 -10.18 2.06 -10.94
N ASP A 177 -10.19 1.07 -10.05
CA ASP A 177 -11.03 1.09 -8.83
C ASP A 177 -10.55 2.15 -7.83
N VAL A 178 -9.23 2.31 -7.67
CA VAL A 178 -8.65 3.41 -6.86
C VAL A 178 -9.18 4.76 -7.36
N LEU A 179 -9.13 5.01 -8.68
CA LEU A 179 -9.55 6.28 -9.26
C LEU A 179 -11.06 6.51 -9.10
N ALA A 180 -11.87 5.47 -9.32
CA ALA A 180 -13.32 5.54 -9.15
C ALA A 180 -13.68 5.84 -7.68
N ARG A 181 -13.11 5.10 -6.73
CA ARG A 181 -13.41 5.28 -5.30
C ARG A 181 -12.85 6.55 -4.70
N TRP A 182 -11.73 7.07 -5.21
CA TRP A 182 -11.19 8.36 -4.79
C TRP A 182 -12.21 9.51 -4.96
N GLN A 183 -13.07 9.44 -5.98
CA GLN A 183 -14.14 10.42 -6.19
C GLN A 183 -15.22 10.35 -5.10
N GLU A 184 -15.45 9.15 -4.58
CA GLU A 184 -16.45 8.84 -3.55
C GLU A 184 -15.88 8.85 -2.12
N ARG A 185 -14.60 9.23 -1.94
CA ARG A 185 -13.89 9.16 -0.65
C ARG A 185 -14.55 9.95 0.49
N THR A 186 -15.25 11.05 0.17
CA THR A 186 -16.00 11.87 1.13
C THR A 186 -17.48 11.48 1.24
N GLY A 187 -17.92 10.51 0.44
CA GLY A 187 -19.29 10.02 0.33
C GLY A 187 -19.40 8.57 0.78
N ALA A 188 -19.68 7.66 -0.17
CA ALA A 188 -19.97 6.25 0.11
C ALA A 188 -18.81 5.51 0.80
N GLU A 189 -17.55 5.90 0.55
CA GLU A 189 -16.38 5.24 1.15
C GLU A 189 -16.32 5.38 2.68
N ARG A 190 -16.98 6.39 3.26
CA ARG A 190 -17.06 6.57 4.72
C ARG A 190 -17.86 5.48 5.44
N GLN A 191 -18.67 4.73 4.70
CA GLN A 191 -19.52 3.65 5.26
C GLN A 191 -18.89 2.27 5.16
N ARG A 192 -17.68 2.16 4.58
CA ARG A 192 -17.01 0.88 4.39
C ARG A 192 -16.42 0.36 5.68
N THR A 193 -16.41 -0.97 5.79
CA THR A 193 -15.83 -1.67 6.92
C THR A 193 -14.31 -1.79 6.76
N ARG A 194 -13.61 -1.92 7.89
CA ARG A 194 -12.14 -2.07 7.94
C ARG A 194 -11.61 -3.41 7.43
N THR A 195 -12.50 -4.29 7.00
CA THR A 195 -12.16 -5.57 6.35
C THR A 195 -11.97 -5.41 4.84
N GLU A 196 -12.46 -4.31 4.28
CA GLU A 196 -12.49 -4.08 2.84
C GLU A 196 -11.20 -3.47 2.30
N GLN A 197 -11.08 -3.43 0.97
CA GLN A 197 -9.91 -2.90 0.26
C GLN A 197 -9.67 -1.41 0.49
N SER A 198 -10.72 -0.67 0.84
CA SER A 198 -10.65 0.74 1.20
C SER A 198 -11.61 1.07 2.33
N PHE A 199 -11.22 2.02 3.17
CA PHE A 199 -12.00 2.51 4.30
C PHE A 199 -11.46 3.87 4.76
N THR A 200 -12.21 4.57 5.60
CA THR A 200 -11.77 5.83 6.21
C THR A 200 -11.44 5.64 7.69
N VAL A 201 -10.42 6.35 8.16
CA VAL A 201 -10.06 6.38 9.59
C VAL A 201 -10.18 7.82 10.09
N PRO A 202 -10.92 8.06 11.20
CA PRO A 202 -11.00 9.38 11.80
C PRO A 202 -9.63 9.88 12.26
N ALA A 203 -9.38 11.18 12.12
CA ALA A 203 -8.11 11.79 12.52
C ALA A 203 -7.80 11.58 14.01
N GLU A 204 -8.81 11.59 14.88
CA GLU A 204 -8.60 11.35 16.32
C GLU A 204 -8.01 9.97 16.61
N GLU A 205 -8.47 8.93 15.91
CA GLU A 205 -7.92 7.58 16.09
C GLU A 205 -6.47 7.50 15.62
N ILE A 206 -6.12 8.23 14.55
CA ILE A 206 -4.74 8.35 14.10
C ILE A 206 -3.88 9.05 15.15
N ARG A 207 -4.41 10.07 15.85
CA ARG A 207 -3.70 10.71 16.98
C ARG A 207 -3.49 9.75 18.15
N GLU A 208 -4.51 8.98 18.50
CA GLU A 208 -4.43 7.95 19.56
C GLU A 208 -3.44 6.83 19.20
N ALA A 209 -3.32 6.52 17.91
CA ALA A 209 -2.34 5.60 17.36
C ALA A 209 -0.96 6.25 17.12
N ASP A 210 -0.63 7.35 17.81
CA ASP A 210 0.68 8.01 17.77
C ASP A 210 1.09 8.43 16.34
N TYR A 211 0.09 8.90 15.58
CA TYR A 211 0.18 9.35 14.20
C TYR A 211 0.66 8.27 13.22
N ASP A 212 0.46 6.98 13.51
CA ASP A 212 0.77 5.90 12.58
C ASP A 212 -0.17 5.95 11.36
N LEU A 213 0.39 6.04 10.15
CA LEU A 213 -0.35 6.08 8.90
C LEU A 213 -0.26 4.75 8.12
N SER A 214 0.16 3.66 8.77
CA SER A 214 0.11 2.33 8.17
C SER A 214 -1.32 1.82 8.14
N MET A 215 -1.83 1.48 6.95
CA MET A 215 -3.16 0.92 6.79
C MET A 215 -3.39 -0.34 7.64
N ASN A 216 -2.35 -1.17 7.82
CA ASN A 216 -2.42 -2.40 8.61
C ASN A 216 -2.71 -2.15 10.10
N ARG A 217 -2.47 -0.93 10.60
CA ARG A 217 -2.79 -0.56 11.98
C ARG A 217 -4.29 -0.55 12.25
N TYR A 218 -5.08 -0.24 11.22
CA TYR A 218 -6.53 -0.02 11.31
C TYR A 218 -7.34 -1.10 10.62
N LYS A 219 -6.70 -1.91 9.76
CA LYS A 219 -7.36 -2.99 9.02
C LYS A 219 -7.77 -4.12 9.96
N GLU A 220 -9.02 -4.55 9.86
CA GLU A 220 -9.56 -5.69 10.61
C GLU A 220 -9.39 -6.96 9.77
N ILE A 221 -8.58 -7.90 10.26
CA ILE A 221 -8.41 -9.21 9.63
C ILE A 221 -9.45 -10.15 10.22
N VAL A 222 -10.43 -10.53 9.41
CA VAL A 222 -11.39 -11.58 9.77
C VAL A 222 -10.69 -12.91 9.56
N PHE A 223 -10.25 -13.54 10.65
CA PHE A 223 -9.85 -14.94 10.61
C PHE A 223 -11.11 -15.78 10.50
N ASN A 224 -11.42 -16.24 9.30
CA ASN A 224 -12.27 -17.41 9.18
C ASN A 224 -11.46 -18.56 9.78
N ALA A 225 -11.96 -19.18 10.84
CA ALA A 225 -11.46 -20.49 11.24
C ALA A 225 -11.67 -21.38 10.02
N GLU A 226 -10.61 -21.61 9.25
CA GLU A 226 -10.59 -22.74 8.33
C GLU A 226 -10.93 -23.96 9.19
N ASP A 227 -11.82 -24.82 8.69
CA ASP A 227 -12.06 -26.15 9.25
C ASP A 227 -10.73 -26.91 9.18
N THR A 228 -9.88 -26.66 10.17
CA THR A 228 -8.64 -27.36 10.36
C THR A 228 -9.01 -28.66 11.05
N ARG A 229 -8.49 -29.77 10.51
CA ARG A 229 -8.69 -31.09 11.10
C ARG A 229 -8.31 -31.03 12.59
N ASP A 230 -9.13 -31.65 13.43
CA ASP A 230 -8.88 -31.67 14.86
C ASP A 230 -7.47 -32.24 15.11
N PRO A 231 -6.59 -31.53 15.84
CA PRO A 231 -5.27 -32.05 16.20
C PRO A 231 -5.31 -33.47 16.80
N LEU A 232 -6.39 -33.84 17.49
CA LEU A 232 -6.58 -35.18 18.03
C LEU A 232 -6.81 -36.24 16.96
N GLU A 233 -7.49 -35.91 15.85
CA GLU A 233 -7.63 -36.81 14.70
C GLU A 233 -6.28 -37.05 14.01
N ILE A 234 -5.49 -35.98 13.84
CA ILE A 234 -4.14 -36.08 13.26
C ILE A 234 -3.25 -36.98 14.14
N ILE A 235 -3.31 -36.82 15.46
CA ILE A 235 -2.56 -37.67 16.40
C ILE A 235 -3.03 -39.12 16.35
N ALA A 236 -4.32 -39.37 16.18
CA ALA A 236 -4.86 -40.71 16.06
C ALA A 236 -4.34 -41.42 14.80
N GLU A 237 -4.35 -40.74 13.65
CA GLU A 237 -3.79 -41.25 12.39
C GLU A 237 -2.29 -41.53 12.48
N ILE A 238 -1.52 -40.64 13.12
CA ILE A 238 -0.07 -40.86 13.31
C ILE A 238 0.16 -42.15 14.10
N LYS A 239 -0.60 -42.39 15.17
CA LYS A 239 -0.48 -43.62 15.98
C LYS A 239 -0.83 -44.88 15.19
N GLU A 240 -1.81 -44.79 14.31
CA GLU A 240 -2.19 -45.90 13.44
C GLU A 240 -1.07 -46.22 12.43
N LEU A 241 -0.53 -45.20 11.78
CA LEU A 241 0.61 -45.35 10.85
C LEU A 241 1.85 -45.94 11.55
N ASP A 242 2.16 -45.50 12.77
CA ASP A 242 3.28 -46.06 13.53
C ASP A 242 3.07 -47.55 13.87
N ALA A 243 1.82 -47.94 14.17
CA ALA A 243 1.48 -49.34 14.42
C ALA A 243 1.65 -50.19 13.15
N GLU A 244 1.25 -49.67 11.98
CA GLU A 244 1.46 -50.34 10.69
C GLU A 244 2.95 -50.49 10.37
N ILE A 245 3.74 -49.43 10.58
CA ILE A 245 5.20 -49.46 10.37
C ILE A 245 5.84 -50.51 11.28
N ALA A 246 5.48 -50.54 12.57
CA ALA A 246 6.00 -51.52 13.52
C ALA A 246 5.64 -52.96 13.12
N ALA A 247 4.40 -53.20 12.68
CA ALA A 247 3.98 -54.50 12.18
C ALA A 247 4.76 -54.91 10.92
N GLY A 248 4.98 -53.98 9.99
CA GLY A 248 5.78 -54.20 8.78
C GLY A 248 7.23 -54.57 9.09
N LEU A 249 7.86 -53.88 10.04
CA LEU A 249 9.24 -54.16 10.48
C LEU A 249 9.36 -55.55 11.09
N ASN A 250 8.44 -55.92 11.99
CA ASN A 250 8.43 -57.26 12.60
C ASN A 250 8.28 -58.36 11.54
N LYS A 251 7.41 -58.15 10.55
CA LYS A 251 7.23 -59.10 9.45
C LYS A 251 8.51 -59.26 8.63
N LEU A 252 9.20 -58.17 8.33
CA LEU A 252 10.48 -58.20 7.62
C LEU A 252 11.56 -58.93 8.43
N GLU A 253 11.61 -58.71 9.74
CA GLU A 253 12.55 -59.38 10.64
C GLU A 253 12.34 -60.90 10.65
N VAL A 254 11.09 -61.36 10.75
CA VAL A 254 10.74 -62.80 10.66
C VAL A 254 11.18 -63.39 9.31
N MET A 255 10.87 -62.72 8.20
CA MET A 255 11.26 -63.18 6.86
C MET A 255 12.79 -63.30 6.70
N LEU A 256 13.56 -62.39 7.30
CA LEU A 256 15.02 -62.42 7.25
C LEU A 256 15.63 -63.51 8.15
N GLN A 257 14.96 -63.88 9.24
CA GLN A 257 15.38 -64.98 10.12
C GLN A 257 15.07 -66.34 9.50
N GLU A 258 13.94 -66.50 8.80
CA GLU A 258 13.56 -67.73 8.09
C GLU A 258 14.37 -67.97 6.81
N ALA A 259 15.00 -66.92 6.25
CA ALA A 259 15.87 -67.00 5.08
C ALA A 259 17.33 -67.43 5.39
N LYS A 260 17.67 -67.66 6.65
CA LYS A 260 18.95 -68.24 7.10
C LYS A 260 18.82 -69.74 7.34
#